data_AF-A0A3D9AMM0-F1
#
_entry.id   AF-A0A3D9AMM0-F1
#
_cell.length_a   1.000
_cell.length_b   1.000
_cell.length_c   1.000
_cell.angle_alpha   90.00
_cell.angle_beta   90.00
_cell.angle_gamma   90.00
#
_symmetry.space_group_name_H-M   'P 1'
#
loop_
_entity.id
_entity.type
_entity.pdbx_description
1 polymer ?
#
loop_
_entity_poly.entity_id
_entity_poly.type
_entity_poly.pdbx_seq_one_letter_code
_entity_poly.pdbx_strand_id
1 'polypeptide(L)'
;METKMVLQDESLWNRIHGFSLDAPDADFPFSKKLAKEENWSLDFCQKAIEEYKKFVYLCCILPNGASPSKIVDKVWHMHLIYTQNYWEEFCPHVLKRALHHHPSKGGPTEKDKHQNWFEDTLQNYRKVFQQEAPKEIWKELRKKSDWKSWLKKTVFFSPVLLVLLLYSCTDGTGFTGLLVTAVVFAIIFILSVISSIVGDHDVSNPDKKDKQNNDGGGSGCGGGGSGCSG
;
A
#
# COMPACT_ATOMS: atom_id res chain seq x y z
N MET A 1 -1.74 29.92 -15.45
CA MET A 1 -0.66 30.37 -14.55
C MET A 1 0.40 29.28 -14.59
N GLU A 2 1.56 29.56 -15.18
CA GLU A 2 2.68 28.62 -15.19
C GLU A 2 3.32 28.64 -13.79
N THR A 3 3.18 27.54 -13.05
CA THR A 3 3.83 27.36 -11.75
C THR A 3 5.32 27.16 -12.00
N LYS A 4 6.13 28.17 -11.71
CA LYS A 4 7.59 28.09 -11.85
C LYS A 4 8.15 27.23 -10.70
N MET A 5 8.55 25.99 -11.02
CA MET A 5 9.23 25.10 -10.07
C MET A 5 10.58 25.71 -9.64
N VAL A 6 10.98 25.50 -8.38
CA VAL A 6 12.30 25.92 -7.87
C VAL A 6 13.15 24.66 -7.75
N LEU A 7 13.67 24.21 -8.88
CA LEU A 7 14.52 23.03 -8.95
C LEU A 7 15.94 23.39 -8.50
N GLN A 8 16.41 22.78 -7.41
CA GLN A 8 17.79 22.93 -6.95
C GLN A 8 18.82 22.40 -7.96
N ASP A 9 18.52 21.32 -8.67
CA ASP A 9 19.32 20.74 -9.76
C ASP A 9 18.43 20.44 -10.98
N GLU A 10 18.34 21.40 -11.90
CA GLU A 10 17.59 21.26 -13.15
C GLU A 10 18.15 20.15 -14.07
N SER A 11 19.47 19.94 -14.06
CA SER A 11 20.10 18.91 -14.89
C SER A 11 19.67 17.51 -14.45
N LEU A 12 19.69 17.26 -13.14
CA LEU A 12 19.20 16.02 -12.55
C LEU A 12 17.71 15.83 -12.83
N TRP A 13 16.89 16.85 -12.62
CA TRP A 13 15.45 16.78 -12.91
C TRP A 13 15.18 16.42 -14.37
N ASN A 14 15.86 17.08 -15.31
CA ASN A 14 15.66 16.81 -16.74
C ASN A 14 16.03 15.36 -17.12
N ARG A 15 17.10 14.81 -16.53
CA ARG A 15 17.45 13.39 -16.72
C ARG A 15 16.38 12.46 -16.15
N ILE A 16 15.94 12.67 -14.92
CA ILE A 16 14.91 11.84 -14.26
C ILE A 16 13.57 11.93 -15.01
N HIS A 17 13.13 13.14 -15.34
CA HIS A 17 11.87 13.39 -16.02
C HIS A 17 11.87 12.80 -17.43
N GLY A 18 12.98 12.94 -18.16
CA GLY A 18 13.15 12.41 -19.52
C GLY A 18 13.33 10.88 -19.60
N PHE A 19 13.62 10.20 -18.48
CA PHE A 19 13.75 8.75 -18.46
C PHE A 19 12.39 8.06 -18.62
N SER A 20 12.29 7.14 -19.58
CA SER A 20 11.12 6.28 -19.75
C SER A 20 11.35 4.95 -19.03
N LEU A 21 10.40 4.56 -18.17
CA LEU A 21 10.34 3.22 -17.58
C LEU A 21 9.79 2.20 -18.59
N ASP A 22 9.05 2.67 -19.58
CA ASP A 22 8.50 1.83 -20.64
C ASP A 22 9.53 1.66 -21.75
N ALA A 23 9.95 0.41 -21.96
CA ALA A 23 10.74 0.03 -23.13
C ALA A 23 9.86 0.14 -24.40
N PRO A 24 10.34 0.83 -25.46
CA PRO A 24 9.51 1.15 -26.63
C PRO A 24 9.10 -0.06 -27.46
N ASP A 25 9.85 -1.16 -27.36
CA ASP A 25 9.67 -2.42 -28.08
C ASP A 25 8.97 -3.51 -27.24
N ALA A 26 8.59 -3.21 -26.00
CA ALA A 26 7.93 -4.17 -25.13
C ALA A 26 6.42 -4.27 -25.41
N ASP A 27 5.94 -5.48 -25.72
CA ASP A 27 4.50 -5.77 -25.84
C ASP A 27 3.74 -5.46 -24.53
N PHE A 28 4.41 -5.71 -23.40
CA PHE A 28 3.90 -5.49 -22.05
C PHE A 28 4.88 -4.64 -21.23
N PRO A 29 4.86 -3.30 -21.41
CA PRO A 29 5.80 -2.39 -20.78
C PRO A 29 5.51 -2.19 -19.28
N PHE A 30 6.42 -1.51 -18.59
CA PHE A 30 6.39 -1.28 -17.14
C PHE A 30 5.03 -0.74 -16.67
N SER A 31 4.51 0.30 -17.33
CA SER A 31 3.24 0.94 -16.98
C SER A 31 2.04 -0.01 -17.07
N LYS A 32 1.98 -0.87 -18.11
CA LYS A 32 0.92 -1.88 -18.23
C LYS A 32 1.03 -2.97 -17.16
N LYS A 33 2.27 -3.39 -16.84
CA LYS A 33 2.50 -4.37 -15.78
C LYS A 33 2.09 -3.81 -14.42
N LEU A 34 2.53 -2.60 -14.09
CA LEU A 34 2.18 -1.90 -12.85
C LEU A 34 0.67 -1.72 -12.73
N ALA A 35 0.00 -1.28 -13.79
CA ALA A 35 -1.46 -1.15 -13.83
C ALA A 35 -2.16 -2.48 -13.56
N LYS A 36 -1.67 -3.59 -14.13
CA LYS A 36 -2.22 -4.92 -13.91
C LYS A 36 -2.02 -5.41 -12.48
N GLU A 37 -0.80 -5.32 -11.94
CA GLU A 37 -0.48 -5.85 -10.61
C GLU A 37 -1.16 -5.06 -9.49
N GLU A 38 -1.27 -3.74 -9.65
CA GLU A 38 -1.87 -2.87 -8.66
C GLU A 38 -3.38 -2.62 -8.88
N ASN A 39 -3.93 -3.18 -9.96
CA ASN A 39 -5.32 -2.98 -10.38
C ASN A 39 -5.67 -1.49 -10.56
N TRP A 40 -4.76 -0.76 -11.21
CA TRP A 40 -4.90 0.68 -11.51
C TRP A 40 -5.30 0.91 -12.97
N SER A 41 -5.97 2.03 -13.22
CA SER A 41 -6.11 2.52 -14.59
C SER A 41 -4.75 2.97 -15.14
N LEU A 42 -4.57 2.92 -16.47
CA LEU A 42 -3.34 3.42 -17.10
C LEU A 42 -3.10 4.91 -16.82
N ASP A 43 -4.16 5.72 -16.77
CA ASP A 43 -4.07 7.14 -16.41
C ASP A 43 -3.54 7.33 -14.98
N PHE A 44 -4.08 6.58 -14.02
CA PHE A 44 -3.59 6.64 -12.65
C PHE A 44 -2.14 6.15 -12.52
N CYS A 45 -1.79 5.09 -13.26
CA CYS A 45 -0.43 4.58 -13.33
C CYS A 45 0.55 5.64 -13.83
N GLN A 46 0.21 6.39 -14.88
CA GLN A 46 1.06 7.46 -15.39
C GLN A 46 1.26 8.55 -14.33
N LYS A 47 0.19 8.97 -13.64
CA LYS A 47 0.29 9.95 -12.55
C LYS A 47 1.17 9.45 -11.41
N ALA A 48 1.03 8.18 -11.02
CA ALA A 48 1.88 7.56 -10.00
C ALA A 48 3.37 7.51 -10.40
N ILE A 49 3.66 7.24 -11.68
CA ILE A 49 5.03 7.27 -12.23
C ILE A 49 5.62 8.68 -12.18
N GLU A 50 4.84 9.72 -12.50
CA GLU A 50 5.31 11.11 -12.40
C GLU A 50 5.63 11.50 -10.95
N GLU A 51 4.80 11.08 -9.99
CA GLU A 51 5.07 11.32 -8.57
C GLU A 51 6.26 10.50 -8.05
N TYR A 52 6.49 9.30 -8.59
CA TYR A 52 7.69 8.52 -8.33
C TYR A 52 8.97 9.24 -8.79
N LYS A 53 8.96 9.84 -9.99
CA LYS A 53 10.08 10.65 -10.48
C LYS A 53 10.38 11.84 -9.56
N LYS A 54 9.35 12.53 -9.06
CA LYS A 54 9.49 13.62 -8.08
C LYS A 54 10.07 13.12 -6.75
N PHE A 55 9.62 11.97 -6.27
CA PHE A 55 10.17 11.32 -5.08
C PHE A 55 11.66 10.99 -5.24
N VAL A 56 12.06 10.38 -6.36
CA VAL A 56 13.47 10.10 -6.65
C VAL A 56 14.31 11.37 -6.68
N TYR A 57 13.79 12.44 -7.29
CA TYR A 57 14.47 13.73 -7.27
C TYR A 57 14.68 14.25 -5.85
N LEU A 58 13.65 14.20 -4.99
CA LEU A 58 13.76 14.55 -3.57
C LEU A 58 14.80 13.69 -2.83
N CYS A 59 14.83 12.38 -3.07
CA CYS A 59 15.86 11.49 -2.52
C CYS A 59 17.29 11.94 -2.84
N CYS A 60 17.51 12.49 -4.04
CA CYS A 60 18.83 12.89 -4.49
C CYS A 60 19.28 14.25 -3.96
N ILE A 61 18.36 15.21 -3.75
CA ILE A 61 18.71 16.58 -3.34
C ILE A 61 18.63 16.79 -1.82
N LEU A 62 17.87 15.95 -1.10
CA LEU A 62 17.75 16.06 0.35
C LEU A 62 18.87 15.30 1.07
N PRO A 63 19.50 15.88 2.12
CA PRO A 63 20.64 15.26 2.80
C PRO A 63 20.28 13.92 3.47
N ASN A 64 19.03 13.76 3.90
CA ASN A 64 18.53 12.54 4.56
C ASN A 64 17.61 11.73 3.64
N GLY A 65 17.59 12.00 2.33
CA GLY A 65 16.63 11.40 1.41
C GLY A 65 15.18 11.79 1.71
N ALA A 66 14.25 10.95 1.26
CA ALA A 66 12.81 11.13 1.36
C ALA A 66 12.11 9.80 1.69
N SER A 67 10.88 9.90 2.19
CA SER A 67 9.98 8.77 2.41
C SER A 67 8.81 8.83 1.41
N PRO A 68 8.58 7.76 0.61
CA PRO A 68 7.52 7.73 -0.38
C PRO A 68 6.15 7.54 0.28
N SER A 69 5.08 7.91 -0.42
CA SER A 69 3.75 7.41 -0.07
C SER A 69 3.63 5.93 -0.46
N LYS A 70 2.62 5.22 0.06
CA LYS A 70 2.33 3.83 -0.34
C LYS A 70 2.20 3.61 -1.85
N ILE A 71 1.66 4.58 -2.58
CA ILE A 71 1.47 4.46 -4.03
C ILE A 71 2.80 4.66 -4.76
N VAL A 72 3.58 5.65 -4.35
CA VAL A 72 4.92 5.89 -4.91
C VAL A 72 5.87 4.73 -4.59
N ASP A 73 5.79 4.17 -3.40
CA ASP A 73 6.58 3.03 -2.94
C ASP A 73 6.34 1.79 -3.81
N LYS A 74 5.08 1.51 -4.18
CA LYS A 74 4.72 0.44 -5.14
C LYS A 74 5.39 0.61 -6.50
N VAL A 75 5.38 1.83 -7.05
CA VAL A 75 6.08 2.14 -8.30
C VAL A 75 7.59 1.88 -8.14
N TRP A 76 8.16 2.34 -7.03
CA TRP A 76 9.59 2.18 -6.76
C TRP A 76 10.00 0.71 -6.57
N HIS A 77 9.21 -0.08 -5.85
CA HIS A 77 9.41 -1.52 -5.70
C HIS A 77 9.37 -2.25 -7.03
N MET A 78 8.40 -1.93 -7.89
CA MET A 78 8.37 -2.47 -9.24
C MET A 78 9.63 -2.07 -10.02
N HIS A 79 10.10 -0.83 -9.91
CA HIS A 79 11.32 -0.42 -10.62
C HIS A 79 12.56 -1.15 -10.09
N LEU A 80 12.68 -1.37 -8.78
CA LEU A 80 13.78 -2.12 -8.16
C LEU A 80 13.91 -3.55 -8.70
N ILE A 81 12.80 -4.21 -9.06
CA ILE A 81 12.83 -5.58 -9.62
C ILE A 81 13.18 -5.59 -11.11
N TYR A 82 13.11 -4.47 -11.83
CA TYR A 82 13.66 -4.32 -13.18
C TYR A 82 15.16 -4.06 -13.08
N THR A 83 15.89 -5.05 -12.58
CA THR A 83 17.26 -4.87 -12.06
C THR A 83 18.24 -4.24 -13.04
N GLN A 84 18.23 -4.62 -14.32
CA GLN A 84 19.06 -3.98 -15.35
C GLN A 84 18.66 -2.52 -15.58
N ASN A 85 17.36 -2.26 -15.79
CA ASN A 85 16.87 -0.90 -15.99
C ASN A 85 17.15 -0.01 -14.76
N TYR A 86 17.06 -0.53 -13.54
CA TYR A 86 17.32 0.22 -12.32
C TYR A 86 18.82 0.41 -12.05
N TRP A 87 19.57 -0.68 -11.95
CA TRP A 87 20.95 -0.67 -11.47
C TRP A 87 21.98 -0.39 -12.55
N GLU A 88 21.71 -0.76 -13.80
CA GLU A 88 22.65 -0.60 -14.92
C GLU A 88 22.32 0.64 -15.75
N GLU A 89 21.05 1.05 -15.85
CA GLU A 89 20.65 2.23 -16.62
C GLU A 89 20.33 3.44 -15.73
N PHE A 90 19.31 3.34 -14.88
CA PHE A 90 18.77 4.47 -14.14
C PHE A 90 19.76 5.03 -13.11
N CYS A 91 20.28 4.22 -12.21
CA CYS A 91 21.21 4.68 -11.18
C CYS A 91 22.51 5.31 -11.75
N PRO A 92 23.29 4.62 -12.62
CA PRO A 92 24.59 5.16 -13.06
C PRO A 92 24.45 6.24 -14.13
N HIS A 93 23.48 6.16 -15.05
CA HIS A 93 23.39 7.09 -16.18
C HIS A 93 22.41 8.24 -15.94
N VAL A 94 21.31 8.00 -15.22
CA VAL A 94 20.30 9.04 -14.93
C VAL A 94 20.61 9.75 -13.60
N LEU A 95 20.74 8.99 -12.51
CA LEU A 95 20.99 9.56 -11.17
C LEU A 95 22.46 9.91 -10.95
N LYS A 96 23.38 9.20 -11.62
CA LYS A 96 24.83 9.23 -11.38
C LYS A 96 25.21 8.90 -9.94
N ARG A 97 24.37 8.14 -9.26
CA ARG A 97 24.57 7.62 -7.90
C ARG A 97 23.69 6.40 -7.66
N ALA A 98 24.09 5.57 -6.71
CA ALA A 98 23.21 4.52 -6.22
C ALA A 98 22.07 5.13 -5.40
N LEU A 99 20.89 4.52 -5.49
CA LEU A 99 19.74 4.84 -4.66
C LEU A 99 19.27 3.53 -4.02
N HIS A 100 19.56 3.34 -2.73
CA HIS A 100 19.27 2.08 -2.06
C HIS A 100 17.94 2.14 -1.32
N HIS A 101 17.19 1.05 -1.41
CA HIS A 101 15.99 0.82 -0.62
C HIS A 101 16.36 0.26 0.76
N HIS A 102 15.81 0.85 1.81
CA HIS A 102 16.03 0.40 3.19
C HIS A 102 14.70 -0.01 3.83
N PRO A 103 14.52 -1.31 4.19
CA PRO A 103 13.32 -1.77 4.86
C PRO A 103 13.26 -1.24 6.30
N SER A 104 12.05 -0.90 6.77
CA SER A 104 11.83 -0.56 8.18
C SER A 104 12.02 -1.79 9.08
N LYS A 105 12.56 -1.56 10.29
CA LYS A 105 12.64 -2.58 11.35
C LYS A 105 11.29 -2.89 12.00
N GLY A 106 10.26 -2.10 11.69
CA GLY A 106 8.92 -2.24 12.28
C GLY A 106 8.82 -1.80 13.74
N GLY A 107 7.61 -1.87 14.28
CA GLY A 107 7.30 -1.47 15.66
C GLY A 107 6.85 0.00 15.80
N PRO A 108 6.32 0.40 16.98
CA PRO A 108 5.73 1.73 17.19
C PRO A 108 6.72 2.88 16.98
N THR A 109 7.95 2.76 17.50
CA THR A 109 8.98 3.80 17.36
C THR A 109 9.36 4.05 15.90
N GLU A 110 9.48 2.99 15.09
CA GLU A 110 9.78 3.13 13.67
C GLU A 110 8.60 3.72 12.88
N LYS A 111 7.36 3.46 13.31
CA LYS A 111 6.17 4.11 12.72
C LYS A 111 6.19 5.61 12.95
N ASP A 112 6.50 6.07 14.16
CA ASP A 112 6.56 7.51 14.48
C ASP A 112 7.68 8.20 13.70
N LYS A 113 8.86 7.57 13.61
CA LYS A 113 9.96 8.07 12.78
C LYS A 113 9.56 8.16 11.30
N HIS A 114 8.93 7.12 10.76
CA HIS A 114 8.47 7.09 9.38
C HIS A 114 7.44 8.18 9.12
N GLN A 115 6.48 8.38 10.04
CA GLN A 115 5.48 9.42 9.93
C GLN A 115 6.12 10.82 9.87
N ASN A 116 7.08 11.10 10.77
CA ASN A 116 7.81 12.38 10.76
C ASN A 116 8.60 12.57 9.45
N TRP A 117 9.28 11.53 8.97
CA TRP A 117 10.05 11.59 7.72
C TRP A 117 9.15 11.77 6.49
N PHE A 118 7.96 11.17 6.50
CA PHE A 118 6.95 11.35 5.47
C PHE A 118 6.41 12.79 5.46
N GLU A 119 6.13 13.37 6.64
CA GLU A 119 5.74 14.77 6.78
C GLU A 119 6.82 15.73 6.28
N ASP A 120 8.08 15.48 6.63
CA ASP A 120 9.24 16.23 6.12
C ASP A 120 9.34 16.13 4.59
N THR A 121 9.04 14.95 4.03
CA THR A 121 9.02 14.75 2.57
C THR A 121 7.95 15.62 1.91
N LEU A 122 6.73 15.67 2.45
CA LEU A 122 5.66 16.52 1.91
C LEU A 122 5.99 18.01 2.01
N GLN A 123 6.63 18.43 3.11
CA GLN A 123 7.09 19.81 3.26
C GLN A 123 8.14 20.18 2.20
N ASN A 124 9.11 19.31 1.96
CA ASN A 124 10.13 19.52 0.94
C ASN A 124 9.56 19.44 -0.48
N TYR A 125 8.62 18.53 -0.73
CA TYR A 125 7.87 18.46 -1.99
C TYR A 125 7.24 19.83 -2.32
N ARG A 126 6.52 20.43 -1.36
CA ARG A 126 5.90 21.75 -1.55
C ARG A 126 6.93 22.84 -1.85
N LYS A 127 8.06 22.85 -1.12
CA LYS A 127 9.13 23.84 -1.31
C LYS A 127 9.80 23.72 -2.68
N VAL A 128 10.04 22.51 -3.15
CA VAL A 128 10.77 22.24 -4.40
C VAL A 128 9.86 22.45 -5.62
N PHE A 129 8.68 21.85 -5.60
CA PHE A 129 7.78 21.87 -6.76
C PHE A 129 6.78 23.03 -6.75
N GLN A 130 6.76 23.84 -5.71
CA GLN A 130 5.85 24.99 -5.55
C GLN A 130 4.37 24.60 -5.71
N GLN A 131 4.02 23.38 -5.32
CA GLN A 131 2.69 22.82 -5.43
C GLN A 131 2.41 21.81 -4.31
N GLU A 132 1.14 21.59 -4.00
CA GLU A 132 0.75 20.50 -3.12
C GLU A 132 0.94 19.14 -3.80
N ALA A 133 1.35 18.14 -3.02
CA ALA A 133 1.40 16.77 -3.48
C ALA A 133 -0.04 16.26 -3.74
N PRO A 134 -0.34 15.63 -4.90
CA PRO A 134 -1.68 15.13 -5.21
C PRO A 134 -2.17 14.16 -4.13
N LYS A 135 -3.32 14.45 -3.53
CA LYS A 135 -3.82 13.69 -2.36
C LYS A 135 -4.15 12.25 -2.73
N GLU A 136 -4.59 12.01 -3.94
CA GLU A 136 -4.86 10.68 -4.49
C GLU A 136 -3.63 9.77 -4.51
N ILE A 137 -2.41 10.33 -4.59
CA ILE A 137 -1.15 9.58 -4.61
C ILE A 137 -0.44 9.65 -3.25
N TRP A 138 -0.46 10.82 -2.60
CA TRP A 138 0.35 11.08 -1.41
C TRP A 138 -0.41 11.00 -0.10
N LYS A 139 -1.73 10.77 -0.08
CA LYS A 139 -2.44 10.62 1.19
C LYS A 139 -2.26 9.21 1.74
N GLU A 140 -1.57 9.10 2.87
CA GLU A 140 -1.60 7.86 3.63
C GLU A 140 -2.99 7.63 4.24
N LEU A 141 -3.69 6.60 3.75
CA LEU A 141 -4.87 6.11 4.44
C LEU A 141 -4.41 5.44 5.74
N ARG A 142 -4.51 6.18 6.85
CA ARG A 142 -4.46 5.60 8.19
C ARG A 142 -5.62 4.60 8.27
N LYS A 143 -5.34 3.28 8.23
CA LYS A 143 -6.35 2.25 8.51
C LYS A 143 -6.96 2.63 9.86
N LYS A 144 -8.21 3.13 9.86
CA LYS A 144 -8.97 3.21 11.11
C LYS A 144 -9.13 1.76 11.54
N SER A 145 -8.81 1.47 12.79
CA SER A 145 -9.25 0.21 13.40
C SER A 145 -10.76 0.14 13.20
N ASP A 146 -11.22 -0.76 12.33
CA ASP A 146 -12.63 -0.99 12.07
C ASP A 146 -13.23 -1.81 13.21
N TRP A 147 -13.04 -1.32 14.43
CA TRP A 147 -13.71 -1.80 15.64
C TRP A 147 -15.23 -1.89 15.44
N LYS A 148 -15.81 -1.01 14.62
CA LYS A 148 -17.23 -1.07 14.21
C LYS A 148 -17.57 -2.25 13.29
N SER A 149 -16.66 -2.67 12.40
CA SER A 149 -16.85 -3.87 11.56
C SER A 149 -16.74 -5.13 12.41
N TRP A 150 -15.76 -5.16 13.32
CA TRP A 150 -15.61 -6.24 14.31
C TRP A 150 -16.85 -6.36 15.21
N LEU A 151 -17.36 -5.25 15.75
CA LEU A 151 -18.61 -5.24 16.54
C LEU A 151 -19.85 -5.64 15.74
N LYS A 152 -19.97 -5.23 14.47
CA LYS A 152 -21.12 -5.62 13.64
C LYS A 152 -21.10 -7.12 13.32
N LYS A 153 -19.92 -7.68 13.06
CA LYS A 153 -19.75 -9.12 12.83
C LYS A 153 -20.06 -9.92 14.10
N THR A 154 -19.63 -9.46 15.29
CA THR A 154 -19.96 -10.13 16.55
C THR A 154 -21.44 -10.02 16.94
N VAL A 155 -22.11 -8.89 16.67
CA VAL A 155 -23.56 -8.74 16.89
C VAL A 155 -24.40 -9.60 15.94
N PHE A 156 -23.93 -9.87 14.72
CA PHE A 156 -24.63 -10.74 13.77
C PHE A 156 -24.66 -12.22 14.19
N PHE A 157 -23.65 -12.67 14.97
CA PHE A 157 -23.63 -14.02 15.57
C PHE A 157 -24.33 -14.11 16.94
N SER A 158 -24.77 -12.98 17.49
CA SER A 158 -25.43 -12.87 18.80
C SER A 158 -26.80 -13.59 18.92
N PRO A 159 -27.67 -13.65 17.88
CA PRO A 159 -29.00 -14.25 18.03
C PRO A 159 -28.96 -15.76 18.28
N VAL A 160 -28.03 -16.47 17.62
CA VAL A 160 -27.85 -17.92 17.79
C VAL A 160 -27.40 -18.26 19.21
N LEU A 161 -26.59 -17.37 19.79
CA LEU A 161 -26.04 -17.48 21.13
C LEU A 161 -27.13 -17.34 22.21
N LEU A 162 -28.04 -16.39 21.99
CA LEU A 162 -29.17 -16.10 22.87
C LEU A 162 -30.22 -17.21 22.80
N VAL A 163 -30.48 -17.78 21.61
CA VAL A 163 -31.37 -18.94 21.42
C VAL A 163 -30.84 -20.20 22.11
N LEU A 164 -29.52 -20.48 22.02
CA LEU A 164 -28.90 -21.63 22.71
C LEU A 164 -28.90 -21.50 24.24
N LEU A 165 -28.70 -20.29 24.78
CA LEU A 165 -28.82 -20.02 26.21
C LEU A 165 -30.25 -20.24 26.72
N LEU A 166 -31.26 -19.79 25.97
CA LEU A 166 -32.66 -20.00 26.31
C LEU A 166 -33.07 -21.48 26.24
N TYR A 167 -32.48 -22.26 25.33
CA TYR A 167 -32.70 -23.72 25.22
C TYR A 167 -32.13 -24.49 26.42
N SER A 168 -31.08 -23.98 27.06
CA SER A 168 -30.50 -24.59 28.27
C SER A 168 -31.36 -24.38 29.52
N CYS A 169 -32.38 -23.51 29.45
CA CYS A 169 -33.32 -23.25 30.54
C CYS A 169 -34.62 -24.09 30.43
N THR A 170 -34.76 -24.96 29.42
CA THR A 170 -35.91 -25.86 29.30
C THR A 170 -35.54 -27.24 29.82
N ASP A 171 -36.22 -27.67 30.89
CA ASP A 171 -35.90 -28.85 31.69
C ASP A 171 -35.84 -30.16 30.87
N GLY A 172 -34.74 -30.92 31.00
CA GLY A 172 -34.72 -32.28 30.47
C GLY A 172 -33.42 -33.09 30.58
N THR A 173 -32.23 -32.51 30.41
CA THR A 173 -30.96 -33.29 30.47
C THR A 173 -29.76 -32.39 30.81
N GLY A 174 -29.59 -32.05 32.09
CA GLY A 174 -28.74 -30.96 32.56
C GLY A 174 -27.22 -31.06 32.33
N PHE A 175 -26.65 -32.23 31.99
CA PHE A 175 -25.20 -32.37 31.79
C PHE A 175 -24.79 -32.57 30.32
N THR A 176 -25.51 -33.41 29.56
CA THR A 176 -25.24 -33.65 28.14
C THR A 176 -25.60 -32.44 27.27
N GLY A 177 -26.67 -31.71 27.60
CA GLY A 177 -27.04 -30.47 26.90
C GLY A 177 -25.98 -29.38 27.06
N LEU A 178 -25.40 -29.25 28.25
CA LEU A 178 -24.34 -28.27 28.53
C LEU A 178 -23.05 -28.58 27.75
N LEU A 179 -22.71 -29.86 27.63
CA LEU A 179 -21.50 -30.29 26.92
C LEU A 179 -21.64 -30.10 25.40
N VAL A 180 -22.80 -30.45 24.83
CA VAL A 180 -23.09 -30.23 23.40
C VAL A 180 -23.12 -28.74 23.06
N THR A 181 -23.76 -27.92 23.90
CA THR A 181 -23.75 -26.47 23.70
C THR A 181 -22.32 -25.94 23.74
N ALA A 182 -21.53 -26.26 24.76
CA ALA A 182 -20.13 -25.82 24.87
C ALA A 182 -19.27 -26.21 23.65
N VAL A 183 -19.47 -27.40 23.08
CA VAL A 183 -18.75 -27.84 21.87
C VAL A 183 -19.19 -27.04 20.65
N VAL A 184 -20.49 -26.78 20.48
CA VAL A 184 -21.00 -25.92 19.39
C VAL A 184 -20.47 -24.49 19.51
N PHE A 185 -20.40 -23.96 20.74
CA PHE A 185 -19.78 -22.66 21.03
C PHE A 185 -18.31 -22.61 20.61
N ALA A 186 -17.52 -23.63 20.96
CA ALA A 186 -16.12 -23.72 20.58
C ALA A 186 -15.94 -23.76 19.05
N ILE A 187 -16.78 -24.53 18.33
CA ILE A 187 -16.73 -24.62 16.87
C ILE A 187 -17.06 -23.29 16.20
N ILE A 188 -18.14 -22.61 16.64
CA ILE A 188 -18.52 -21.30 16.09
C ILE A 188 -17.41 -20.27 16.34
N PHE A 189 -16.81 -20.27 17.53
CA PHE A 189 -15.70 -19.39 17.86
C PHE A 189 -14.50 -19.62 16.93
N ILE A 190 -14.11 -20.89 16.74
CA ILE A 190 -13.01 -21.27 15.84
C ILE A 190 -13.29 -20.83 14.40
N LEU A 191 -14.49 -21.09 13.87
CA LEU A 191 -14.87 -20.69 12.51
C LEU A 191 -14.91 -19.17 12.32
N SER A 192 -15.31 -18.41 13.35
CA SER A 192 -15.30 -16.95 13.36
C SER A 192 -13.88 -16.37 13.33
N VAL A 193 -12.95 -16.97 14.09
CA VAL A 193 -11.53 -16.60 14.08
C VAL A 193 -10.91 -16.89 12.70
N ILE A 194 -11.17 -18.07 12.13
CA ILE A 194 -10.67 -18.44 10.79
C ILE A 194 -11.21 -17.48 9.71
N SER A 195 -12.51 -17.18 9.73
CA SER A 195 -13.13 -16.26 8.76
C SER A 195 -12.59 -14.82 8.87
N SER A 196 -12.19 -14.40 10.08
CA SER A 196 -11.58 -13.09 10.31
C SER A 196 -10.15 -13.00 9.77
N ILE A 197 -9.41 -14.11 9.77
CA ILE A 197 -8.06 -14.20 9.20
C ILE A 197 -8.13 -14.21 7.66
N VAL A 198 -9.13 -14.87 7.08
CA VAL A 198 -9.29 -14.98 5.62
C VAL A 198 -9.91 -13.71 5.00
N GLY A 199 -10.77 -13.00 5.72
CA GLY A 199 -11.52 -11.84 5.21
C GLY A 199 -10.79 -10.49 5.18
N ASP A 200 -9.55 -10.38 5.64
CA ASP A 200 -8.76 -9.12 5.59
C ASP A 200 -8.03 -8.93 4.24
N HIS A 201 -8.24 -9.86 3.29
CA HIS A 201 -7.58 -9.83 1.98
C HIS A 201 -8.31 -9.00 0.91
N ASP A 202 -9.52 -8.50 1.21
CA ASP A 202 -10.27 -7.65 0.30
C ASP A 202 -10.41 -6.22 0.83
N VAL A 203 -10.09 -5.28 -0.05
CA VAL A 203 -10.39 -3.84 -0.06
C VAL A 203 -9.18 -2.90 0.12
N SER A 204 -8.63 -2.50 -1.02
CA SER A 204 -8.52 -1.08 -1.38
C SER A 204 -8.43 -0.93 -2.91
N ASN A 205 -9.56 -0.76 -3.59
CA ASN A 205 -9.58 -0.24 -4.96
C ASN A 205 -10.49 1.01 -4.99
N PRO A 206 -9.95 2.22 -5.28
CA PRO A 206 -10.73 3.45 -5.28
C PRO A 206 -11.65 3.62 -6.50
N ASP A 207 -11.48 2.85 -7.58
CA ASP A 207 -12.21 3.08 -8.82
C ASP A 207 -12.63 1.77 -9.50
N LYS A 208 -13.92 1.44 -9.43
CA LYS A 208 -14.52 0.37 -10.22
C LYS A 208 -15.65 0.93 -11.08
N LYS A 209 -15.40 1.02 -12.39
CA LYS A 209 -16.42 0.85 -13.44
C LYS A 209 -16.12 -0.45 -14.17
N ASP A 210 -17.19 -1.20 -14.40
CA ASP A 210 -17.21 -2.59 -14.86
C ASP A 210 -16.37 -2.89 -16.12
N LYS A 211 -15.60 -3.99 -16.08
CA LYS A 211 -15.89 -5.21 -16.88
C LYS A 211 -14.97 -6.38 -16.53
N GLN A 212 -15.59 -7.56 -16.58
CA GLN A 212 -15.12 -8.94 -16.40
C GLN A 212 -13.96 -9.37 -17.33
N ASN A 213 -12.92 -10.06 -16.83
CA ASN A 213 -12.73 -11.53 -16.89
C ASN A 213 -11.29 -11.99 -16.56
N ASN A 214 -11.23 -13.09 -15.81
CA ASN A 214 -10.23 -14.16 -15.62
C ASN A 214 -8.77 -13.91 -15.14
N ASP A 215 -8.57 -14.40 -13.90
CA ASP A 215 -7.64 -15.45 -13.44
C ASP A 215 -6.12 -15.33 -13.61
N GLY A 216 -5.43 -15.37 -12.47
CA GLY A 216 -4.17 -16.11 -12.32
C GLY A 216 -3.10 -15.47 -11.45
N GLY A 217 -3.17 -15.69 -10.13
CA GLY A 217 -2.02 -15.90 -9.24
C GLY A 217 -1.13 -14.71 -8.90
N GLY A 218 -1.50 -13.92 -7.88
CA GLY A 218 -0.66 -12.89 -7.28
C GLY A 218 -0.10 -13.33 -5.93
N SER A 219 1.23 -13.38 -5.81
CA SER A 219 1.93 -13.49 -4.52
C SER A 219 2.11 -12.08 -3.94
N GLY A 220 1.31 -11.74 -2.93
CA GLY A 220 1.40 -10.46 -2.24
C GLY A 220 2.51 -10.44 -1.20
N CYS A 221 3.45 -9.49 -1.31
CA CYS A 221 4.38 -9.14 -0.25
C CYS A 221 3.86 -7.89 0.48
N GLY A 222 3.75 -7.99 1.81
CA GLY A 222 3.17 -6.98 2.68
C GLY A 222 3.97 -5.69 2.75
N GLY A 223 3.28 -4.56 2.60
CA GLY A 223 3.85 -3.22 2.71
C GLY A 223 4.22 -2.87 4.15
N GLY A 224 5.53 -2.81 4.41
CA GLY A 224 6.12 -2.03 5.51
C GLY A 224 6.69 -0.73 4.94
N GLY A 225 6.59 0.38 5.70
CA GLY A 225 7.14 1.67 5.27
C GLY A 225 8.64 1.58 4.98
N SER A 226 9.09 2.32 3.97
CA SER A 226 10.47 2.33 3.48
C SER A 226 11.01 3.74 3.30
N GLY A 227 12.33 3.85 3.21
CA GLY A 227 13.00 5.09 2.89
C GLY A 227 14.19 4.88 1.96
N CYS A 228 14.66 5.97 1.37
CA CYS A 228 15.86 5.98 0.55
C CYS A 228 17.03 6.64 1.29
N SER A 229 18.23 6.11 1.09
CA SER A 229 19.48 6.86 1.30
C SER A 229 20.42 6.54 0.15
N GLY A 230 21.41 7.40 -0.08
CA GLY A 230 22.44 7.11 -1.06
C GLY A 230 23.76 7.74 -0.67
#